data_AF-A0A7W1E8H4-F1
#
_entry.id   AF-A0A7W1E8H4-F1
#
_cell.length_a   1.000
_cell.length_b   1.000
_cell.length_c   1.000
_cell.angle_alpha   90.00
_cell.angle_beta   90.00
_cell.angle_gamma   90.00
#
_symmetry.space_group_name_H-M   'P 1'
#
loop_
_entity.id
_entity.type
_entity.pdbx_description
1 polymer ?
#
loop_
_entity_poly.entity_id
_entity_poly.type
_entity_poly.pdbx_seq_one_letter_code
_entity_poly.pdbx_strand_id
1 'polypeptide(L)'
;MTSTSCARDPDKELYPLYDRGTALAKADSLIPAQPLLAKASAAKTPELRYRARFNLGFAQLVRGLRYSRAKNNSADALLDSTLAVYRTVLVERSTDLDSKWNYELALRAQSGGGGGGGGGGGGGGAPEPQPSPNKSDADMPAPKAVGGMGVNRAEQLLNSVADQEQDVQGRKQRKNVPQDPPRGKDW
;
A
#
# COMPACT_ATOMS: atom_id res chain seq x y z
N MET A 1 32.52 -35.01 -32.26
CA MET A 1 33.05 -33.95 -31.38
C MET A 1 32.09 -32.77 -31.45
N THR A 2 31.11 -32.72 -30.55
CA THR A 2 30.15 -31.62 -30.48
C THR A 2 30.85 -30.44 -29.80
N SER A 3 31.13 -29.40 -30.58
CA SER A 3 31.71 -28.16 -30.11
C SER A 3 30.66 -27.41 -29.30
N THR A 4 30.79 -27.42 -27.97
CA THR A 4 29.99 -26.60 -27.07
C THR A 4 30.37 -25.14 -27.31
N SER A 5 29.61 -24.46 -28.16
CA SER A 5 29.70 -23.01 -28.31
C SER A 5 29.48 -22.37 -26.94
N CYS A 6 30.48 -21.65 -26.42
CA CYS A 6 30.30 -20.74 -25.30
C CYS A 6 29.35 -19.63 -25.75
N ALA A 7 28.05 -19.86 -25.61
CA ALA A 7 27.03 -18.88 -25.96
C ALA A 7 27.28 -17.60 -25.16
N ARG A 8 27.57 -16.51 -25.89
CA ARG A 8 27.68 -15.15 -25.35
C ARG A 8 26.35 -14.83 -24.66
N ASP A 9 26.40 -14.41 -23.39
CA ASP A 9 25.23 -13.98 -22.64
C ASP A 9 24.46 -12.92 -23.46
N PRO A 10 23.22 -13.21 -23.91
CA PRO A 10 22.48 -12.31 -24.77
C PRO A 10 22.05 -11.02 -24.06
N ASP A 11 22.09 -10.99 -22.73
CA ASP A 11 21.65 -9.87 -21.90
C ASP A 11 22.83 -9.11 -21.26
N LYS A 12 24.08 -9.39 -21.68
CA LYS A 12 25.28 -8.76 -21.10
C LYS A 12 25.17 -7.23 -20.99
N GLU A 13 24.62 -6.58 -22.01
CA GLU A 13 24.46 -5.12 -22.07
C GLU A 13 23.34 -4.59 -21.14
N LEU A 14 22.48 -5.47 -20.62
CA LEU A 14 21.37 -5.10 -19.74
C LEU A 14 21.76 -5.09 -18.26
N TYR A 15 22.79 -5.84 -17.84
CA TYR A 15 23.23 -5.84 -16.43
C TYR A 15 23.65 -4.45 -15.94
N PRO A 16 24.50 -3.67 -16.66
CA PRO A 16 24.87 -2.34 -16.20
C PRO A 16 23.67 -1.37 -16.13
N LEU A 17 22.68 -1.56 -17.00
CA LEU A 17 21.44 -0.78 -16.98
C LEU A 17 20.59 -1.12 -15.76
N TYR A 18 20.46 -2.41 -15.44
CA TYR A 18 19.80 -2.87 -14.22
C TYR A 18 20.50 -2.31 -12.97
N ASP A 19 21.81 -2.50 -12.85
CA ASP A 19 22.58 -2.09 -11.67
C ASP A 19 22.49 -0.57 -11.44
N ARG A 20 22.69 0.22 -12.51
CA ARG A 20 22.56 1.68 -12.45
C ARG A 20 21.13 2.11 -12.14
N GLY A 21 20.14 1.48 -12.77
CA GLY A 21 18.71 1.74 -12.53
C GLY A 21 18.33 1.47 -11.07
N THR A 22 18.78 0.35 -10.51
CA THR A 22 18.58 -0.02 -9.11
C THR A 22 19.29 0.94 -8.16
N ALA A 23 20.53 1.35 -8.46
CA ALA A 23 21.24 2.33 -7.65
C ALA A 23 20.50 3.68 -7.62
N LEU A 24 20.00 4.15 -8.77
CA LEU A 24 19.20 5.37 -8.85
C LEU A 24 17.87 5.25 -8.10
N ALA A 25 17.18 4.11 -8.20
CA ALA A 25 15.94 3.88 -7.46
C ALA A 25 16.16 3.87 -5.94
N LYS A 26 17.26 3.24 -5.47
CA LYS A 26 17.66 3.27 -4.05
C LYS A 26 18.01 4.68 -3.56
N ALA A 27 18.59 5.50 -4.42
CA ALA A 27 18.87 6.91 -4.16
C ALA A 27 17.65 7.83 -4.41
N ASP A 28 16.45 7.25 -4.53
CA ASP A 28 15.18 7.96 -4.77
C ASP A 28 15.14 8.82 -6.06
N SER A 29 16.08 8.58 -6.97
CA SER A 29 16.19 9.21 -8.28
C SER A 29 15.34 8.45 -9.30
N LEU A 30 14.02 8.47 -9.10
CA LEU A 30 13.07 7.57 -9.76
C LEU A 30 12.88 7.86 -11.26
N ILE A 31 12.92 9.13 -11.66
CA ILE A 31 12.78 9.54 -13.07
C ILE A 31 13.92 8.98 -13.93
N PRO A 32 15.20 9.19 -13.60
CA PRO A 32 16.30 8.61 -14.39
C PRO A 32 16.44 7.09 -14.23
N ALA A 33 15.96 6.49 -13.13
CA ALA A 33 15.95 5.04 -12.96
C ALA A 33 15.03 4.31 -13.95
N GLN A 34 13.84 4.88 -14.19
CA GLN A 34 12.77 4.24 -14.96
C GLN A 34 13.20 3.76 -16.37
N PRO A 35 13.81 4.57 -17.25
CA PRO A 35 14.16 4.10 -18.59
C PRO A 35 15.25 3.02 -18.59
N LEU A 36 16.13 3.00 -17.59
CA LEU A 36 17.17 1.97 -17.46
C LEU A 36 16.55 0.63 -17.04
N LEU A 37 15.69 0.66 -16.03
CA LEU A 37 14.96 -0.52 -15.55
C LEU A 37 13.99 -1.05 -16.61
N ALA A 38 13.34 -0.16 -17.38
CA ALA A 38 12.47 -0.55 -18.49
C ALA A 38 13.26 -1.31 -19.58
N LYS A 39 14.45 -0.85 -19.96
CA LYS A 39 15.29 -1.59 -20.92
C LYS A 39 15.74 -2.94 -20.37
N ALA A 40 16.20 -2.98 -19.11
CA ALA A 40 16.59 -4.24 -18.46
C ALA A 40 15.42 -5.23 -18.31
N SER A 41 14.18 -4.74 -18.18
CA SER A 41 12.97 -5.56 -18.07
C SER A 41 12.61 -6.34 -19.35
N ALA A 42 13.34 -6.13 -20.44
CA ALA A 42 13.23 -6.89 -21.68
C ALA A 42 14.24 -8.06 -21.78
N ALA A 43 15.03 -8.31 -20.72
CA ALA A 43 16.03 -9.37 -20.70
C ALA A 43 15.44 -10.77 -21.01
N LYS A 44 16.20 -11.61 -21.70
CA LYS A 44 15.82 -13.01 -21.98
C LYS A 44 15.98 -13.89 -20.75
N THR A 45 17.00 -13.61 -19.94
CA THR A 45 17.28 -14.24 -18.66
C THR A 45 16.14 -13.98 -17.69
N PRO A 46 15.44 -15.03 -17.21
CA PRO A 46 14.24 -14.86 -16.38
C PRO A 46 14.50 -14.09 -15.09
N GLU A 47 15.62 -14.35 -14.42
CA GLU A 47 15.94 -13.68 -13.16
C GLU A 47 16.19 -12.17 -13.34
N LEU A 48 16.99 -11.78 -14.34
CA LEU A 48 17.27 -10.38 -14.63
C LEU A 48 15.99 -9.63 -15.02
N ARG A 49 15.18 -10.25 -15.88
CA ARG A 49 13.88 -9.71 -16.31
C ARG A 49 12.94 -9.48 -15.13
N TYR A 50 12.78 -10.50 -14.27
CA TYR A 50 11.96 -10.40 -13.07
C TYR A 50 12.43 -9.25 -12.17
N ARG A 51 13.73 -9.21 -11.83
CA ARG A 51 14.29 -8.18 -10.95
C ARG A 51 14.14 -6.77 -11.51
N ALA A 52 14.35 -6.62 -12.82
CA ALA A 52 14.19 -5.33 -13.49
C ALA A 52 12.73 -4.87 -13.50
N ARG A 53 11.77 -5.78 -13.77
CA ARG A 53 10.33 -5.48 -13.68
C ARG A 53 9.90 -5.12 -12.28
N PHE A 54 10.34 -5.88 -11.27
CA PHE A 54 10.03 -5.60 -9.88
C PHE A 54 10.49 -4.18 -9.49
N ASN A 55 11.74 -3.84 -9.80
CA ASN A 55 12.29 -2.52 -9.50
C ASN A 55 11.65 -1.39 -10.32
N LEU A 56 11.27 -1.65 -11.58
CA LEU A 56 10.54 -0.70 -12.42
C LEU A 56 9.16 -0.39 -11.81
N GLY A 57 8.41 -1.42 -11.43
CA GLY A 57 7.12 -1.29 -10.76
C GLY A 57 7.24 -0.53 -9.45
N PHE A 58 8.27 -0.81 -8.66
CA PHE A 58 8.53 -0.08 -7.40
C PHE A 58 8.79 1.40 -7.65
N ALA A 59 9.63 1.73 -8.64
CA ALA A 59 9.92 3.13 -8.98
C ALA A 59 8.65 3.87 -9.44
N GLN A 60 7.79 3.23 -10.23
CA GLN A 60 6.51 3.79 -10.66
C GLN A 60 5.54 3.95 -9.48
N LEU A 61 5.47 2.96 -8.59
CA LEU A 61 4.63 2.98 -7.39
C LEU A 61 4.96 4.17 -6.51
N VAL A 62 6.24 4.34 -6.15
CA VAL A 62 6.67 5.44 -5.27
C VAL A 62 6.33 6.79 -5.90
N ARG A 63 6.51 6.95 -7.22
CA ARG A 63 6.11 8.18 -7.92
C ARG A 63 4.59 8.37 -7.90
N GLY A 64 3.81 7.33 -8.21
CA GLY A 64 2.36 7.35 -8.20
C GLY A 64 1.79 7.75 -6.84
N LEU A 65 2.32 7.18 -5.76
CA LEU A 65 1.93 7.52 -4.38
C LEU A 65 2.24 8.99 -4.03
N ARG A 66 3.39 9.52 -4.47
CA ARG A 66 3.73 10.94 -4.28
C ARG A 66 2.79 11.86 -5.04
N TYR A 67 2.50 11.51 -6.28
CA TYR A 67 1.63 12.29 -7.15
C TYR A 67 0.19 12.27 -6.64
N SER A 68 -0.28 11.12 -6.15
CA SER A 68 -1.59 10.97 -5.50
C SER A 68 -1.70 11.88 -4.29
N ARG A 69 -0.68 11.89 -3.40
CA ARG A 69 -0.63 12.80 -2.25
C ARG A 69 -0.62 14.28 -2.66
N ALA A 70 0.07 14.61 -3.75
CA ALA A 70 0.13 15.95 -4.30
C ALA A 70 -1.11 16.33 -5.13
N LYS A 71 -2.14 15.45 -5.20
CA LYS A 71 -3.33 15.61 -6.05
C LYS A 71 -2.98 15.94 -7.50
N ASN A 72 -1.94 15.29 -8.01
CA ASN A 72 -1.47 15.46 -9.38
C ASN A 72 -2.16 14.45 -10.31
N ASN A 73 -2.67 14.94 -11.45
CA ASN A 73 -3.43 14.14 -12.41
C ASN A 73 -2.62 13.02 -13.08
N SER A 74 -1.29 13.01 -12.99
CA SER A 74 -0.46 11.90 -13.49
C SER A 74 -0.33 10.75 -12.49
N ALA A 75 -0.93 10.83 -11.30
CA ALA A 75 -0.91 9.76 -10.31
C ALA A 75 -1.49 8.47 -10.88
N ASP A 76 -2.68 8.55 -11.48
CA ASP A 76 -3.42 7.38 -11.95
C ASP A 76 -2.64 6.63 -13.03
N ALA A 77 -2.09 7.35 -14.02
CA ALA A 77 -1.27 6.73 -15.07
C ALA A 77 -0.03 5.99 -14.52
N LEU A 78 0.59 6.51 -13.46
CA LEU A 78 1.73 5.86 -12.80
C LEU A 78 1.29 4.62 -12.01
N LEU A 79 0.14 4.69 -11.34
CA LEU A 79 -0.43 3.56 -10.59
C LEU A 79 -0.94 2.46 -11.54
N ASP A 80 -1.56 2.81 -12.67
CA ASP A 80 -1.94 1.86 -13.72
C ASP A 80 -0.71 1.14 -14.29
N SER A 81 0.35 1.90 -14.58
CA SER A 81 1.62 1.33 -15.05
C SER A 81 2.20 0.36 -14.02
N THR A 82 2.13 0.71 -12.74
CA THR A 82 2.56 -0.14 -11.62
C THR A 82 1.78 -1.45 -11.58
N LEU A 83 0.46 -1.38 -11.66
CA LEU A 83 -0.41 -2.56 -11.66
C LEU A 83 -0.14 -3.48 -12.84
N ALA A 84 0.05 -2.91 -14.04
CA ALA A 84 0.39 -3.67 -15.23
C ALA A 84 1.70 -4.43 -15.04
N VAL A 85 2.75 -3.77 -14.55
CA VAL A 85 4.05 -4.40 -14.31
C VAL A 85 3.95 -5.50 -13.25
N TYR A 86 3.36 -5.23 -12.08
CA TYR A 86 3.28 -6.25 -11.02
C TYR A 86 2.34 -7.41 -11.38
N ARG A 87 1.31 -7.19 -12.20
CA ARG A 87 0.52 -8.30 -12.75
C ARG A 87 1.40 -9.25 -13.57
N THR A 88 2.27 -8.73 -14.42
CA THR A 88 3.20 -9.60 -15.20
C THR A 88 4.16 -10.35 -14.28
N VAL A 89 4.64 -9.70 -13.22
CA VAL A 89 5.52 -10.34 -12.22
C VAL A 89 4.79 -11.47 -11.49
N LEU A 90 3.54 -11.27 -11.09
CA LEU A 90 2.75 -12.27 -10.35
C LEU A 90 2.28 -13.43 -11.23
N VAL A 91 2.18 -13.24 -12.55
CA VAL A 91 1.98 -14.36 -13.49
C VAL A 91 3.24 -15.24 -13.56
N GLU A 92 4.43 -14.65 -13.50
CA GLU A 92 5.72 -15.38 -13.53
C GLU A 92 6.06 -15.98 -12.15
N ARG A 93 5.72 -15.28 -11.06
CA ARG A 93 6.02 -15.66 -9.66
C ARG A 93 4.85 -15.35 -8.74
N SER A 94 3.85 -16.23 -8.75
CA SER A 94 2.62 -16.07 -7.98
C SER A 94 2.81 -16.13 -6.45
N THR A 95 3.97 -16.58 -5.97
CA THR A 95 4.28 -16.67 -4.53
C THR A 95 5.07 -15.46 -4.00
N ASP A 96 5.44 -14.50 -4.86
CA ASP A 96 6.19 -13.31 -4.47
C ASP A 96 5.32 -12.35 -3.63
N LEU A 97 5.55 -12.36 -2.31
CA LEU A 97 4.76 -11.58 -1.34
C LEU A 97 4.96 -10.08 -1.51
N ASP A 98 6.18 -9.64 -1.84
CA ASP A 98 6.48 -8.22 -2.01
C ASP A 98 5.75 -7.66 -3.24
N SER A 99 5.70 -8.43 -4.33
CA SER A 99 4.94 -8.06 -5.52
C SER A 99 3.43 -8.00 -5.25
N LYS A 100 2.89 -8.93 -4.46
CA LYS A 100 1.46 -8.88 -4.06
C LYS A 100 1.18 -7.63 -3.25
N TRP A 101 2.01 -7.35 -2.26
CA TRP A 101 1.83 -6.18 -1.41
C TRP A 101 1.92 -4.88 -2.23
N ASN A 102 2.89 -4.76 -3.13
CA ASN A 102 3.04 -3.58 -3.97
C ASN A 102 1.86 -3.41 -4.96
N TYR A 103 1.33 -4.50 -5.51
CA TYR A 103 0.13 -4.49 -6.34
C TYR A 103 -1.09 -4.00 -5.55
N GLU A 104 -1.31 -4.53 -4.35
CA GLU A 104 -2.40 -4.10 -3.46
C GLU A 104 -2.25 -2.63 -3.03
N LEU A 105 -1.02 -2.19 -2.76
CA LEU A 105 -0.75 -0.81 -2.39
C LEU A 105 -1.10 0.16 -3.55
N ALA A 106 -0.81 -0.22 -4.78
CA ALA A 106 -1.22 0.54 -5.96
C ALA A 106 -2.75 0.61 -6.11
N LEU A 107 -3.46 -0.51 -5.92
CA LEU A 107 -4.93 -0.54 -5.95
C LEU A 107 -5.56 0.40 -4.91
N ARG A 108 -5.08 0.34 -3.67
CA ARG A 108 -5.56 1.20 -2.57
C ARG A 108 -5.32 2.68 -2.85
N ALA A 109 -4.22 3.00 -3.52
CA ALA A 109 -3.90 4.38 -3.89
C ALA A 109 -4.83 4.91 -4.99
N GLN A 110 -5.23 4.07 -5.95
CA GLN A 110 -6.20 4.44 -6.99
C GLN A 110 -7.62 4.59 -6.46
N SER A 111 -8.03 3.78 -5.48
CA SER A 111 -9.38 3.86 -4.90
C SER A 111 -9.61 5.12 -4.04
N GLY A 112 -8.63 6.03 -3.97
CA GLY A 112 -8.66 7.23 -3.14
C GLY A 112 -8.36 6.88 -1.69
N GLY A 113 -7.26 7.41 -1.17
CA GLY A 113 -6.90 7.32 0.24
C GLY A 113 -7.98 7.96 1.14
N GLY A 114 -9.01 7.20 1.48
CA GLY A 114 -9.99 7.46 2.51
C GLY A 114 -10.13 6.19 3.32
N GLY A 115 -9.65 6.21 4.56
CA GLY A 115 -9.93 5.12 5.48
C GLY A 115 -11.43 5.01 5.72
N GLY A 116 -11.99 3.82 5.53
CA GLY A 116 -13.24 3.35 6.13
C GLY A 116 -14.55 3.99 5.67
N GLY A 117 -15.58 3.15 5.53
CA GLY A 117 -16.98 3.59 5.67
C GLY A 117 -17.86 3.33 4.45
N GLY A 118 -18.41 2.11 4.37
CA GLY A 118 -19.71 1.92 3.71
C GLY A 118 -20.80 2.56 4.58
N GLY A 119 -21.44 3.60 4.06
CA GLY A 119 -22.45 4.39 4.75
C GLY A 119 -23.80 3.69 4.91
N GLY A 120 -24.50 4.02 6.00
CA GLY A 120 -25.88 3.63 6.24
C GLY A 120 -26.48 4.41 7.42
N GLY A 121 -27.06 5.57 7.12
CA GLY A 121 -28.28 6.10 7.76
C GLY A 121 -28.20 6.76 9.14
N GLY A 122 -28.40 8.08 9.15
CA GLY A 122 -29.50 8.67 9.93
C GLY A 122 -29.23 9.18 11.35
N GLY A 123 -29.13 10.51 11.48
CA GLY A 123 -29.88 11.28 12.46
C GLY A 123 -29.25 11.61 13.82
N GLY A 124 -29.10 12.90 14.10
CA GLY A 124 -29.35 13.45 15.44
C GLY A 124 -28.18 14.08 16.21
N GLY A 125 -27.98 15.39 15.99
CA GLY A 125 -27.67 16.43 16.99
C GLY A 125 -26.55 16.25 18.02
N ALA A 126 -25.53 17.13 17.95
CA ALA A 126 -24.74 17.56 19.11
C ALA A 126 -24.31 19.04 18.95
N PRO A 127 -24.26 19.85 20.02
CA PRO A 127 -23.91 21.28 19.96
C PRO A 127 -22.40 21.57 20.07
N GLU A 128 -22.06 22.83 19.80
CA GLU A 128 -20.76 23.49 19.53
C GLU A 128 -19.56 23.20 20.48
N PRO A 129 -18.31 23.34 19.99
CA PRO A 129 -17.10 23.28 20.81
C PRO A 129 -16.68 24.64 21.41
N GLN A 130 -16.26 24.65 22.67
CA GLN A 130 -15.53 25.76 23.32
C GLN A 130 -14.05 25.78 22.91
N PRO A 131 -13.40 26.96 22.74
CA PRO A 131 -11.99 27.04 22.37
C PRO A 131 -11.04 27.44 23.53
N SER A 132 -9.76 27.12 23.32
CA SER A 132 -8.51 27.82 23.77
C SER A 132 -7.68 27.12 24.87
N PRO A 133 -6.37 27.45 25.07
CA PRO A 133 -5.48 28.32 24.29
C PRO A 133 -4.08 27.73 23.96
N ASN A 134 -3.38 28.48 23.11
CA ASN A 134 -2.02 28.33 22.56
C ASN A 134 -0.87 28.61 23.56
N LYS A 135 0.35 28.10 23.26
CA LYS A 135 1.75 28.52 23.62
C LYS A 135 2.64 27.29 23.93
N SER A 136 3.91 27.14 23.55
CA SER A 136 4.89 27.89 22.74
C SER A 136 6.11 26.95 22.52
N ASP A 137 6.90 27.21 21.47
CA ASP A 137 8.19 26.58 21.17
C ASP A 137 9.27 26.79 22.25
N ALA A 138 9.95 25.71 22.67
CA ALA A 138 11.38 25.67 23.04
C ALA A 138 11.76 24.28 23.61
N ASP A 139 12.36 23.42 22.79
CA ASP A 139 13.52 22.58 23.13
C ASP A 139 13.82 21.57 22.00
N MET A 140 14.96 21.73 21.33
CA MET A 140 15.53 20.70 20.45
C MET A 140 16.71 20.02 21.16
N PRO A 141 16.72 18.68 21.21
CA PRO A 141 17.97 17.97 20.96
C PRO A 141 17.83 16.79 19.97
N ALA A 142 18.73 16.75 18.99
CA ALA A 142 19.31 15.66 18.16
C ALA A 142 18.44 14.47 17.63
N PRO A 143 18.74 13.93 16.43
CA PRO A 143 17.82 13.04 15.70
C PRO A 143 17.81 11.62 16.30
N LYS A 144 16.62 11.14 16.66
CA LYS A 144 16.40 9.74 17.06
C LYS A 144 15.90 8.89 15.89
N ALA A 145 16.44 7.69 15.82
CA ALA A 145 16.31 6.70 14.76
C ALA A 145 14.86 6.35 14.38
N VAL A 146 14.69 6.10 13.09
CA VAL A 146 13.55 5.39 12.49
C VAL A 146 13.57 3.94 12.99
N GLY A 147 12.60 3.56 13.84
CA GLY A 147 12.44 2.17 14.27
C GLY A 147 11.36 1.98 15.35
N GLY A 148 10.23 1.37 14.96
CA GLY A 148 9.25 0.75 15.85
C GLY A 148 8.15 1.68 16.39
N MET A 149 6.92 1.51 15.88
CA MET A 149 5.72 1.92 16.63
C MET A 149 5.78 1.22 18.00
N GLY A 150 5.90 2.00 19.08
CA GLY A 150 6.05 1.47 20.43
C GLY A 150 4.94 0.48 20.77
N VAL A 151 5.30 -0.61 21.45
CA VAL A 151 4.42 -1.70 21.93
C VAL A 151 3.10 -1.17 22.50
N ASN A 152 3.15 -0.05 23.23
CA ASN A 152 1.99 0.63 23.82
C ASN A 152 0.93 1.05 22.79
N ARG A 153 1.31 1.37 21.54
CA ARG A 153 0.39 1.71 20.45
C ARG A 153 -0.25 0.47 19.83
N ALA A 154 0.50 -0.64 19.77
CA ALA A 154 -0.05 -1.92 19.33
C ALA A 154 -1.07 -2.46 20.37
N GLU A 155 -0.78 -2.30 21.66
CA GLU A 155 -1.72 -2.66 22.74
C GLU A 155 -3.01 -1.81 22.71
N GLN A 156 -2.90 -0.50 22.48
CA GLN A 156 -4.09 0.34 22.29
C GLN A 156 -4.93 -0.07 21.07
N LEU A 157 -4.28 -0.47 19.97
CA LEU A 157 -4.96 -1.03 18.80
C LEU A 157 -5.66 -2.35 19.13
N LEU A 158 -4.99 -3.28 19.82
CA LEU A 158 -5.57 -4.57 20.22
C LEU A 158 -6.78 -4.38 21.15
N ASN A 159 -6.67 -3.48 22.14
CA ASN A 159 -7.78 -3.15 23.03
C ASN A 159 -8.96 -2.53 22.26
N SER A 160 -8.70 -1.62 21.31
CA SER A 160 -9.75 -1.00 20.50
C SER A 160 -10.50 -1.97 19.58
N VAL A 161 -9.83 -3.06 19.15
CA VAL A 161 -10.46 -4.12 18.35
C VAL A 161 -11.31 -5.04 19.23
N ALA A 162 -10.85 -5.36 20.44
CA ALA A 162 -11.62 -6.17 21.39
C ALA A 162 -12.92 -5.47 21.82
N ASP A 163 -12.87 -4.15 22.04
CA ASP A 163 -14.05 -3.35 22.37
C ASP A 163 -15.06 -3.31 21.21
N GLN A 164 -14.58 -3.23 19.97
CA GLN A 164 -15.44 -3.30 18.78
C GLN A 164 -16.14 -4.65 18.63
N GLU A 165 -15.46 -5.75 18.96
CA GLU A 165 -16.08 -7.09 18.88
C GLU A 165 -17.17 -7.25 19.94
N GLN A 166 -16.95 -6.77 21.18
CA GLN A 166 -17.98 -6.78 22.22
C GLN A 166 -19.21 -5.94 21.83
N ASP A 167 -19.02 -4.75 21.24
CA ASP A 167 -20.15 -3.92 20.80
C ASP A 167 -20.95 -4.59 19.68
N VAL A 168 -20.28 -5.23 18.72
CA VAL A 168 -20.94 -5.99 17.65
C VAL A 168 -21.75 -7.17 18.21
N GLN A 169 -21.20 -7.91 19.17
CA GLN A 169 -21.91 -9.03 19.81
C GLN A 169 -23.10 -8.55 20.65
N GLY A 170 -22.93 -7.47 21.42
CA GLY A 170 -24.02 -6.84 22.18
C GLY A 170 -25.16 -6.34 21.28
N ARG A 171 -24.83 -5.73 20.14
CA ARG A 171 -25.82 -5.30 19.14
C ARG A 171 -26.56 -6.49 18.52
N LYS A 172 -25.89 -7.61 18.25
CA LYS A 172 -26.54 -8.84 17.76
C LYS A 172 -27.52 -9.42 18.77
N GLN A 173 -27.17 -9.43 20.07
CA GLN A 173 -28.06 -9.90 21.13
C GLN A 173 -29.29 -9.01 21.28
N ARG A 174 -29.15 -7.68 21.24
CA ARG A 174 -30.28 -6.74 21.31
C ARG A 174 -31.24 -6.85 20.12
N LYS A 175 -30.73 -7.23 18.95
CA LYS A 175 -31.53 -7.39 17.73
C LYS A 175 -32.33 -8.71 17.70
N ASN A 176 -31.99 -9.66 18.57
CA ASN A 176 -32.58 -11.00 18.59
C ASN A 176 -33.53 -11.24 19.78
N VAL A 177 -33.99 -10.18 20.45
CA VAL A 177 -35.07 -10.29 21.46
C VAL A 177 -36.40 -10.32 20.71
N PRO A 178 -37.13 -11.46 20.67
CA PRO A 178 -38.46 -11.49 20.08
C PRO A 178 -39.40 -10.62 20.93
N GLN A 179 -40.11 -9.68 20.32
CA GLN A 179 -41.22 -8.99 20.98
C GLN A 179 -42.35 -10.01 21.19
N ASP A 180 -42.74 -10.24 22.45
CA ASP A 180 -43.93 -11.02 22.78
C ASP A 180 -45.18 -10.37 22.16
N PRO A 181 -46.06 -11.12 21.48
CA PRO A 181 -47.25 -10.55 20.87
C PRO A 181 -48.27 -10.09 21.92
N PRO A 182 -49.08 -9.06 21.62
CA PRO A 182 -49.94 -8.41 22.61
C PRO A 182 -50.99 -9.39 23.14
N ARG A 183 -50.94 -9.63 24.46
CA ARG A 183 -51.88 -10.46 25.20
C ARG A 183 -53.24 -9.75 25.20
N GLY A 184 -54.14 -10.24 24.35
CA GLY A 184 -55.54 -9.84 24.34
C GLY A 184 -56.16 -10.00 25.73
N LYS A 185 -57.02 -9.06 26.09
CA LYS A 185 -57.79 -9.16 27.31
C LYS A 185 -59.15 -8.48 27.10
N ASP A 186 -60.14 -9.35 26.91
CA ASP A 186 -61.56 -9.08 27.05
C ASP A 186 -61.88 -8.85 28.54
N TRP A 187 -62.21 -7.62 28.89
CA TRP A 187 -63.08 -7.18 30.01
C TRP A 187 -63.32 -5.68 29.86
#